data_AF-A0A7C6MI15-F1
#
_entry.id   AF-A0A7C6MI15-F1
#
_cell.length_a   1.000
_cell.length_b   1.000
_cell.length_c   1.000
_cell.angle_alpha   90.00
_cell.angle_beta   90.00
_cell.angle_gamma   90.00
#
_symmetry.space_group_name_H-M   'P 1'
#
loop_
_entity.id
_entity.type
_entity.pdbx_description
1 polymer ?
#
loop_
_entity_poly.entity_id
_entity_poly.type
_entity_poly.pdbx_seq_one_letter_code
_entity_poly.pdbx_strand_id
1 'polypeptide(L)'
;MPPMTTLPADLCAAIVASGYFPEFVQATVAQALGDEEVVDSLVHHEATFSSTELHRHVTVLVLTPTRFIVAHTDDGEHPHVHQALTTVETVALRHIRSVALTQVAAQPERFGRGRHGTSETWLVVNWGAMRRQEAEPATCGDPNCDADHGYTIQDLADDLTVRISAAADGEDAVANLVRFAGHLQRVAV
;
A
#
# COMPACT_ATOMS: atom_id res chain seq x y z
N MET A 1 -25.14 -20.88 3.58
CA MET A 1 -24.25 -19.71 3.42
C MET A 1 -23.55 -19.50 4.74
N PRO A 2 -22.21 -19.41 4.79
CA PRO A 2 -21.54 -18.92 6.00
C PRO A 2 -22.06 -17.50 6.30
N PRO A 3 -22.10 -17.10 7.58
CA PRO A 3 -22.47 -15.73 7.93
C PRO A 3 -21.51 -14.77 7.22
N MET A 4 -22.06 -13.78 6.51
CA MET A 4 -21.25 -12.71 5.94
C MET A 4 -20.77 -11.84 7.10
N THR A 5 -19.47 -11.82 7.36
CA THR A 5 -18.87 -10.86 8.28
C THR A 5 -19.15 -9.46 7.78
N THR A 6 -19.81 -8.66 8.61
CA THR A 6 -20.06 -7.25 8.30
C THR A 6 -18.78 -6.47 8.57
N LEU A 7 -18.23 -5.82 7.54
CA LEU A 7 -17.11 -4.91 7.71
C LEU A 7 -17.51 -3.70 8.59
N PRO A 8 -16.56 -3.11 9.33
CA PRO A 8 -16.79 -1.85 10.04
C PRO A 8 -17.40 -0.77 9.14
N ALA A 9 -18.28 0.06 9.71
CA ALA A 9 -19.03 1.06 8.94
C ALA A 9 -18.14 2.12 8.27
N ASP A 10 -17.05 2.48 8.92
CA ASP A 10 -16.02 3.40 8.40
C ASP A 10 -15.26 2.78 7.22
N LEU A 11 -14.86 1.50 7.31
CA LEU A 11 -14.25 0.78 6.20
C LEU A 11 -15.23 0.66 5.01
N CYS A 12 -16.48 0.31 5.27
CA CYS A 12 -17.54 0.28 4.25
C CYS A 12 -17.68 1.65 3.56
N ALA A 13 -17.74 2.73 4.33
CA ALA A 13 -17.88 4.09 3.81
C ALA A 13 -16.66 4.50 2.97
N ALA A 14 -15.45 4.16 3.41
CA ALA A 14 -14.21 4.41 2.66
C ALA A 14 -14.18 3.64 1.33
N ILE A 15 -14.61 2.37 1.31
CA ILE A 15 -14.72 1.58 0.08
C ILE A 15 -15.75 2.20 -0.86
N VAL A 16 -16.93 2.62 -0.36
CA VAL A 16 -17.95 3.29 -1.18
C VAL A 16 -17.43 4.61 -1.75
N ALA A 17 -16.70 5.40 -0.95
CA ALA A 17 -16.13 6.67 -1.37
C ALA A 17 -15.07 6.52 -2.49
N SER A 18 -14.39 5.37 -2.57
CA SER A 18 -13.45 5.08 -3.67
C SER A 18 -14.15 5.00 -5.03
N GLY A 19 -15.45 4.70 -5.07
CA GLY A 19 -16.26 4.64 -6.29
C GLY A 19 -15.90 3.50 -7.25
N TYR A 20 -15.10 2.52 -6.83
CA TYR A 20 -14.59 1.45 -7.68
C TYR A 20 -15.09 0.07 -7.22
N PHE A 21 -16.15 -0.41 -7.87
CA PHE A 21 -16.80 -1.71 -7.61
C PHE A 21 -17.03 -2.02 -6.11
N PRO A 22 -17.67 -1.12 -5.34
CA PRO A 22 -17.67 -1.18 -3.88
C PRO A 22 -18.29 -2.47 -3.32
N GLU A 23 -19.34 -3.01 -3.93
CA GLU A 23 -19.95 -4.28 -3.49
C GLU A 23 -18.99 -5.46 -3.67
N PHE A 24 -18.23 -5.48 -4.77
CA PHE A 24 -17.25 -6.53 -5.06
C PHE A 24 -16.04 -6.43 -4.12
N VAL A 25 -15.53 -5.22 -3.90
CA VAL A 25 -14.44 -4.96 -2.94
C VAL A 25 -14.87 -5.32 -1.52
N GLN A 26 -16.06 -4.93 -1.07
CA GLN A 26 -16.57 -5.29 0.25
C GLN A 26 -16.72 -6.81 0.40
N ALA A 27 -17.27 -7.50 -0.60
CA ALA A 27 -17.45 -8.95 -0.55
C ALA A 27 -16.12 -9.70 -0.45
N THR A 28 -15.12 -9.29 -1.24
CA THR A 28 -13.78 -9.92 -1.26
C THR A 28 -13.00 -9.66 0.03
N VAL A 29 -13.05 -8.42 0.55
CA VAL A 29 -12.43 -8.07 1.85
C VAL A 29 -13.11 -8.80 3.01
N ALA A 30 -14.45 -8.86 3.04
CA ALA A 30 -15.19 -9.59 4.07
C ALA A 30 -14.88 -11.10 4.04
N GLN A 31 -14.76 -11.69 2.86
CA GLN A 31 -14.37 -13.08 2.71
C GLN A 31 -12.96 -13.35 3.26
N ALA A 32 -12.01 -12.45 2.98
CA ALA A 32 -10.63 -12.62 3.45
C ALA A 32 -10.47 -12.40 4.97
N LEU A 33 -11.26 -11.47 5.52
CA LEU A 33 -11.28 -11.17 6.96
C LEU A 33 -11.77 -12.38 7.77
N GLY A 34 -12.82 -13.07 7.31
CA GLY A 34 -13.47 -14.12 8.09
C GLY A 34 -14.05 -13.54 9.38
N ASP A 35 -13.89 -14.20 10.52
CA ASP A 35 -14.47 -13.75 11.79
C ASP A 35 -13.55 -12.82 12.62
N GLU A 36 -12.39 -12.42 12.07
CA GLU A 36 -11.47 -11.53 12.79
C GLU A 36 -11.97 -10.09 12.85
N GLU A 37 -11.68 -9.42 13.95
CA GLU A 37 -11.93 -7.99 14.08
C GLU A 37 -10.94 -7.16 13.25
N VAL A 38 -11.40 -6.02 12.77
CA VAL A 38 -10.56 -5.01 12.14
C VAL A 38 -10.02 -4.09 13.24
N VAL A 39 -8.71 -4.13 13.45
CA VAL A 39 -7.98 -3.21 14.34
C VAL A 39 -7.78 -1.87 13.67
N ASP A 40 -7.47 -1.89 12.38
CA ASP A 40 -7.29 -0.70 11.56
C ASP A 40 -7.52 -1.00 10.08
N SER A 41 -7.86 0.02 9.30
CA SER A 41 -7.97 -0.09 7.86
C SER A 41 -7.63 1.21 7.13
N LEU A 42 -7.24 1.07 5.87
CA LEU A 42 -7.00 2.17 4.93
C LEU A 42 -7.52 1.76 3.55
N VAL A 43 -8.23 2.66 2.87
CA VAL A 43 -8.59 2.50 1.46
C VAL A 43 -7.81 3.54 0.67
N HIS A 44 -7.00 3.07 -0.25
CA HIS A 44 -6.24 3.91 -1.18
C HIS A 44 -6.77 3.71 -2.59
N HIS A 45 -7.05 4.80 -3.30
CA HIS A 45 -7.52 4.77 -4.68
C HIS A 45 -6.54 5.56 -5.54
N GLU A 46 -5.96 4.91 -6.54
CA GLU A 46 -5.13 5.59 -7.53
C GLU A 46 -5.85 5.61 -8.88
N ALA A 47 -5.80 6.78 -9.52
CA ALA A 47 -6.22 6.95 -10.90
C ALA A 47 -5.00 7.38 -11.72
N THR A 48 -4.46 6.45 -12.51
CA THR A 48 -3.35 6.75 -13.40
C THR A 48 -3.87 6.95 -14.81
N PHE A 49 -3.54 8.09 -15.40
CA PHE A 49 -3.84 8.38 -16.80
C PHE A 49 -2.63 7.98 -17.65
N SER A 50 -2.81 7.02 -18.55
CA SER A 50 -1.89 6.81 -19.67
C SER A 50 -2.35 7.60 -20.90
N SER A 51 -1.52 7.66 -21.95
CA SER A 51 -1.86 8.35 -23.20
C SER A 51 -3.11 7.81 -23.91
N THR A 52 -3.58 6.63 -23.52
CA THR A 52 -4.68 5.91 -24.19
C THR A 52 -5.79 5.48 -23.24
N GLU A 53 -5.49 5.24 -21.95
CA GLU A 53 -6.45 4.65 -21.02
C GLU A 53 -6.29 5.19 -19.60
N LEU A 54 -7.41 5.27 -18.88
CA LEU A 54 -7.49 5.55 -17.46
C LEU A 54 -7.46 4.22 -16.72
N HIS A 55 -6.45 3.98 -15.88
CA HIS A 55 -6.37 2.82 -15.01
C HIS A 55 -6.75 3.26 -13.60
N ARG A 56 -7.83 2.68 -13.07
CA ARG A 56 -8.28 2.91 -11.70
C ARG A 56 -8.04 1.63 -10.93
N HIS A 57 -7.36 1.75 -9.81
CA HIS A 57 -7.25 0.63 -8.90
C HIS A 57 -7.52 1.09 -7.47
N VAL A 58 -8.00 0.15 -6.66
CA VAL A 58 -8.22 0.36 -5.24
C VAL A 58 -7.45 -0.67 -4.45
N THR A 59 -6.68 -0.20 -3.48
CA THR A 59 -5.97 -1.01 -2.51
C THR A 59 -6.61 -0.82 -1.14
N VAL A 60 -7.19 -1.88 -0.59
CA VAL A 60 -7.71 -1.93 0.77
C VAL A 60 -6.70 -2.62 1.67
N LEU A 61 -6.24 -1.91 2.68
CA LEU A 61 -5.37 -2.44 3.73
C LEU A 61 -6.20 -2.70 4.97
N VAL A 62 -6.08 -3.89 5.54
CA VAL A 62 -6.77 -4.27 6.79
C VAL A 62 -5.75 -4.85 7.75
N LEU A 63 -5.73 -4.32 8.97
CA LEU A 63 -4.97 -4.85 10.09
C LEU A 63 -5.91 -5.57 11.04
N THR A 64 -5.62 -6.82 11.36
CA THR A 64 -6.29 -7.62 12.40
C THR A 64 -5.33 -7.85 13.57
N PRO A 65 -5.77 -8.49 14.67
CA PRO A 65 -4.86 -8.84 15.76
C PRO A 65 -3.74 -9.79 15.35
N THR A 66 -3.89 -10.54 14.25
CA THR A 66 -2.95 -11.61 13.87
C THR A 66 -2.37 -11.49 12.46
N ARG A 67 -3.00 -10.71 11.57
CA ARG A 67 -2.67 -10.66 10.13
C ARG A 67 -2.80 -9.24 9.58
N PHE A 68 -2.01 -8.96 8.56
CA PHE A 68 -2.13 -7.83 7.66
C PHE A 68 -2.68 -8.35 6.33
N ILE A 69 -3.79 -7.77 5.87
CA ILE A 69 -4.49 -8.17 4.64
C ILE A 69 -4.40 -7.00 3.66
N VAL A 70 -4.01 -7.32 2.42
CA VAL A 70 -3.93 -6.38 1.31
C VAL A 70 -4.85 -6.89 0.21
N ALA A 71 -5.92 -6.15 -0.08
CA ALA A 71 -6.82 -6.45 -1.19
C ALA A 71 -6.64 -5.39 -2.28
N HIS A 72 -6.10 -5.78 -3.42
CA HIS A 72 -5.89 -4.91 -4.57
C HIS A 72 -6.89 -5.25 -5.66
N THR A 73 -7.67 -4.26 -6.10
CA THR A 73 -8.68 -4.41 -7.16
C THR A 73 -8.33 -3.54 -8.35
N ASP A 74 -8.23 -4.13 -9.53
CA ASP A 74 -7.89 -3.46 -10.79
C ASP A 74 -8.80 -3.94 -11.93
N ASP A 75 -8.72 -3.28 -13.08
CA ASP A 75 -9.40 -3.67 -14.32
C ASP A 75 -8.81 -4.97 -14.90
N GLY A 76 -9.65 -5.76 -15.58
CA GLY A 76 -9.21 -6.94 -16.32
C GLY A 76 -8.75 -6.66 -17.73
N GLU A 77 -7.79 -7.45 -18.19
CA GLU A 77 -7.14 -7.28 -19.49
C GLU A 77 -8.02 -7.69 -20.69
N HIS A 78 -9.27 -8.10 -20.47
CA HIS A 78 -10.08 -8.69 -21.54
C HIS A 78 -10.75 -7.61 -22.42
N PRO A 79 -10.39 -7.48 -23.73
CA PRO A 79 -10.73 -6.28 -24.54
C PRO A 79 -12.22 -6.01 -24.79
N HIS A 80 -13.09 -6.95 -24.44
CA HIS A 80 -14.53 -6.91 -24.77
C HIS A 80 -15.42 -7.17 -23.55
N VAL A 81 -14.83 -7.35 -22.36
CA VAL A 81 -15.58 -7.63 -21.14
C VAL A 81 -14.99 -6.76 -20.04
N HIS A 82 -15.82 -5.86 -19.49
CA HIS A 82 -15.46 -5.15 -18.26
C HIS A 82 -15.38 -6.16 -17.12
N GLN A 83 -14.18 -6.34 -16.59
CA GLN A 83 -13.88 -7.23 -15.49
C GLN A 83 -13.15 -6.45 -14.42
N ALA A 84 -13.45 -6.76 -13.16
CA ALA A 84 -12.65 -6.33 -12.02
C ALA A 84 -11.95 -7.56 -11.46
N LEU A 85 -10.66 -7.46 -11.18
CA LEU A 85 -9.88 -8.50 -10.53
C LEU A 85 -9.48 -8.02 -9.16
N THR A 86 -9.82 -8.77 -8.13
CA THR A 86 -9.30 -8.54 -6.78
C THR A 86 -8.30 -9.64 -6.43
N THR A 87 -7.07 -9.25 -6.13
CA THR A 87 -6.08 -10.11 -5.50
C THR A 87 -6.05 -9.79 -4.01
N VAL A 88 -6.17 -10.81 -3.16
CA VAL A 88 -6.06 -10.64 -1.70
C VAL A 88 -4.86 -11.39 -1.17
N GLU A 89 -3.92 -10.65 -0.62
CA GLU A 89 -2.76 -11.18 0.09
C GLU A 89 -2.99 -11.10 1.60
N THR A 90 -2.53 -12.14 2.30
CA THR A 90 -2.65 -12.23 3.75
C THR A 90 -1.30 -12.58 4.34
N VAL A 91 -0.82 -11.71 5.20
CA VAL A 91 0.50 -11.77 5.80
C VAL A 91 0.33 -11.89 7.32
N ALA A 92 0.83 -12.97 7.91
CA ALA A 92 0.92 -13.03 9.37
C ALA A 92 1.83 -11.91 9.88
N LEU A 93 1.47 -11.20 10.95
CA LEU A 93 2.23 -10.04 11.41
C LEU A 93 3.71 -10.36 11.66
N ARG A 94 4.00 -11.55 12.20
CA ARG A 94 5.37 -12.07 12.41
C ARG A 94 6.22 -12.27 11.15
N HIS A 95 5.62 -12.24 9.96
CA HIS A 95 6.33 -12.39 8.68
C HIS A 95 6.58 -11.04 8.00
N ILE A 96 6.02 -9.94 8.53
CA ILE A 96 6.39 -8.61 8.09
C ILE A 96 7.83 -8.37 8.52
N ARG A 97 8.70 -8.07 7.55
CA ARG A 97 10.13 -7.86 7.76
C ARG A 97 10.47 -6.41 8.02
N SER A 98 9.77 -5.48 7.37
CA SER A 98 9.96 -4.05 7.59
C SER A 98 8.70 -3.26 7.26
N VAL A 99 8.49 -2.18 8.02
CA VAL A 99 7.44 -1.18 7.81
C VAL A 99 8.08 0.20 7.87
N ALA A 100 8.26 0.85 6.72
CA ALA A 100 8.86 2.16 6.62
C ALA A 100 7.78 3.20 6.30
N LEU A 101 7.76 4.30 7.04
CA LEU A 101 6.89 5.45 6.80
C LEU A 101 7.78 6.67 6.55
N THR A 102 7.64 7.30 5.39
CA THR A 102 8.33 8.57 5.10
C THR A 102 7.31 9.69 5.01
N GLN A 103 7.64 10.83 5.59
CA GLN A 103 6.76 12.01 5.65
C GLN A 103 7.52 13.25 5.17
N VAL A 104 6.87 14.07 4.36
CA VAL A 104 7.38 15.33 3.83
C VAL A 104 6.58 16.47 4.43
N ALA A 105 7.28 17.52 4.89
CA ALA A 105 6.67 18.78 5.28
C ALA A 105 7.17 19.89 4.35
N ALA A 106 6.26 20.58 3.67
CA ALA A 106 6.62 21.67 2.73
C ALA A 106 7.25 22.90 3.42
N GLN A 107 7.01 23.08 4.73
CA GLN A 107 7.54 24.19 5.55
C GLN A 107 7.89 23.68 6.96
N PRO A 108 8.98 22.90 7.09
CA PRO A 108 9.29 22.18 8.33
C PRO A 108 9.51 23.11 9.53
N GLU A 109 9.97 24.34 9.31
CA GLU A 109 10.15 25.36 10.36
C GLU A 109 8.84 25.84 10.99
N ARG A 110 7.70 25.58 10.34
CA ARG A 110 6.34 25.91 10.81
C ARG A 110 5.55 24.69 11.23
N PHE A 111 6.14 23.49 11.17
CA PHE A 111 5.45 22.23 11.43
C PHE A 111 4.70 22.27 12.78
N GLY A 112 3.44 21.82 12.77
CA GLY A 112 2.55 21.82 13.93
C GLY A 112 1.91 23.18 14.26
N ARG A 113 2.11 24.21 13.44
CA ARG A 113 1.45 25.52 13.58
C ARG A 113 0.40 25.72 12.50
N GLY A 114 -0.85 25.98 12.88
CA GLY A 114 -1.94 26.20 11.92
C GLY A 114 -2.15 24.99 11.01
N ARG A 115 -2.22 25.22 9.69
CA ARG A 115 -2.35 24.16 8.66
C ARG A 115 -1.01 23.55 8.21
N HIS A 116 0.11 23.92 8.84
CA HIS A 116 1.43 23.42 8.44
C HIS A 116 1.68 22.03 9.06
N GLY A 117 1.39 20.98 8.29
CA GLY A 117 1.60 19.58 8.65
C GLY A 117 2.35 18.80 7.56
N THR A 118 2.19 17.48 7.59
CA THR A 118 2.70 16.58 6.55
C THR A 118 1.98 16.86 5.23
N SER A 119 2.73 17.23 4.19
CA SER A 119 2.20 17.51 2.85
C SER A 119 2.11 16.26 1.99
N GLU A 120 2.94 15.26 2.27
CA GLU A 120 3.01 14.00 1.54
C GLU A 120 3.58 12.91 2.44
N THR A 121 3.08 11.70 2.30
CA THR A 121 3.55 10.55 3.05
C THR A 121 3.49 9.29 2.21
N TRP A 122 4.43 8.37 2.41
CA TRP A 122 4.36 7.05 1.81
C TRP A 122 4.77 5.96 2.78
N LEU A 123 4.02 4.87 2.71
CA LEU A 123 4.21 3.64 3.46
C LEU A 123 4.80 2.58 2.53
N VAL A 124 5.88 1.95 2.97
CA VAL A 124 6.47 0.76 2.35
C VAL A 124 6.39 -0.39 3.34
N VAL A 125 5.82 -1.52 2.92
CA VAL A 125 5.70 -2.73 3.75
C VAL A 125 6.30 -3.90 3.00
N ASN A 126 7.21 -4.62 3.67
CA ASN A 126 7.92 -5.75 3.06
C ASN A 126 7.72 -7.01 3.90
N TRP A 127 7.27 -8.09 3.25
CA TRP A 127 7.14 -9.45 3.79
C TRP A 127 7.86 -10.50 2.93
N GLY A 128 8.36 -10.09 1.76
CA GLY A 128 9.18 -10.88 0.85
C GLY A 128 8.43 -11.91 0.04
N ALA A 129 7.23 -11.57 -0.44
CA ALA A 129 6.52 -12.35 -1.43
C ALA A 129 7.18 -12.23 -2.80
N MET A 130 7.67 -11.04 -3.16
CA MET A 130 8.49 -10.83 -4.36
C MET A 130 9.88 -10.32 -3.99
N ARG A 131 10.91 -10.99 -4.52
CA ARG A 131 12.30 -10.53 -4.48
C ARG A 131 12.81 -10.42 -5.89
N ARG A 132 13.27 -9.24 -6.28
CA ARG A 132 13.98 -9.04 -7.54
C ARG A 132 15.42 -8.68 -7.23
N GLN A 133 16.35 -9.51 -7.69
CA GLN A 133 17.77 -9.25 -7.55
C GLN A 133 18.27 -8.62 -8.84
N GLU A 134 18.78 -7.40 -8.76
CA GLU A 134 19.51 -6.76 -9.84
C GLU A 134 21.01 -6.87 -9.54
N ALA A 135 21.76 -7.35 -10.52
CA ALA A 135 23.21 -7.52 -10.42
C ALA A 135 23.88 -6.67 -11.48
N GLU A 136 24.75 -5.76 -11.05
CA GLU A 136 25.58 -4.94 -11.92
C GLU A 136 27.07 -5.22 -11.67
N PRO A 137 27.95 -5.13 -12.69
CA PRO A 137 29.39 -5.25 -12.47
C PRO A 137 29.84 -4.23 -11.43
N ALA A 138 30.50 -4.70 -10.37
CA ALA A 138 31.06 -3.82 -9.38
C ALA A 138 32.18 -2.98 -10.03
N THR A 139 32.19 -1.68 -9.75
CA THR A 139 33.24 -0.78 -10.22
C THR A 139 34.04 -0.25 -9.03
N CYS A 140 35.31 0.08 -9.27
CA CYS A 140 36.08 0.87 -8.33
C CYS A 140 36.23 2.30 -8.88
N GLY A 141 36.46 3.28 -8.01
CA GLY A 141 36.58 4.68 -8.42
C GLY A 141 37.83 5.02 -9.25
N ASP A 142 38.64 4.03 -9.63
CA ASP A 142 39.82 4.20 -10.48
C ASP A 142 39.46 3.95 -11.96
N PRO A 143 39.54 4.97 -12.84
CA PRO A 143 39.21 4.84 -14.25
C PRO A 143 40.19 3.96 -15.06
N ASN A 144 41.34 3.57 -14.49
CA ASN A 144 42.33 2.72 -15.16
C ASN A 144 42.39 1.29 -14.59
N CYS A 145 41.42 0.90 -13.76
CA CYS A 145 41.40 -0.43 -13.18
C CYS A 145 40.72 -1.44 -14.11
N ASP A 146 41.48 -2.43 -14.58
CA ASP A 146 40.99 -3.56 -15.41
C ASP A 146 40.67 -4.82 -14.57
N ALA A 147 40.62 -4.71 -13.25
CA ALA A 147 40.37 -5.84 -12.36
C ALA A 147 38.87 -6.24 -12.35
N ASP A 148 38.60 -7.54 -12.30
CA ASP A 148 37.26 -8.05 -12.05
C ASP A 148 36.92 -7.90 -10.56
N HIS A 149 35.97 -7.01 -10.27
CA HIS A 149 35.48 -6.76 -8.91
C HIS A 149 34.23 -7.56 -8.56
N GLY A 150 33.80 -8.48 -9.42
CA GLY A 150 32.57 -9.23 -9.28
C GLY A 150 31.33 -8.37 -9.56
N TYR A 151 30.23 -8.69 -8.87
CA TYR A 151 28.95 -8.02 -9.06
C TYR A 151 28.48 -7.37 -7.75
N THR A 152 27.95 -6.15 -7.85
CA THR A 152 27.10 -5.57 -6.82
C THR A 152 25.70 -6.13 -7.03
N ILE A 153 25.09 -6.68 -5.97
CA ILE A 153 23.72 -7.18 -6.01
C ILE A 153 22.84 -6.25 -5.16
N GLN A 154 21.79 -5.73 -5.75
CA GLN A 154 20.73 -5.01 -5.07
C GLN A 154 19.49 -5.88 -4.97
N ASP A 155 19.00 -6.09 -3.75
CA ASP A 155 17.72 -6.76 -3.51
C ASP A 155 16.63 -5.68 -3.49
N LEU A 156 15.80 -5.67 -4.54
CA LEU A 156 14.62 -4.82 -4.64
C LEU A 156 13.43 -5.65 -4.13
N ALA A 157 12.97 -5.30 -2.94
CA ALA A 157 11.83 -5.92 -2.31
C ALA A 157 10.95 -4.83 -1.72
N ASP A 158 10.05 -4.29 -2.54
CA ASP A 158 8.92 -3.49 -2.10
C ASP A 158 7.65 -4.29 -2.42
N ASP A 159 7.09 -5.00 -1.44
CA ASP A 159 5.87 -5.79 -1.65
C ASP A 159 4.63 -4.87 -1.73
N LEU A 160 4.62 -3.79 -0.95
CA LEU A 160 3.58 -2.77 -1.01
C LEU A 160 4.18 -1.38 -0.84
N THR A 161 3.80 -0.46 -1.72
CA THR A 161 3.99 0.98 -1.54
C THR A 161 2.64 1.69 -1.65
N VAL A 162 2.34 2.56 -0.69
CA VAL A 162 1.18 3.46 -0.73
C VAL A 162 1.67 4.88 -0.52
N ARG A 163 1.38 5.77 -1.47
CA ARG A 163 1.79 7.18 -1.43
C ARG A 163 0.56 8.07 -1.50
N ILE A 164 0.46 9.01 -0.56
CA ILE A 164 -0.67 9.93 -0.42
C ILE A 164 -0.13 11.34 -0.24
N SER A 165 -0.75 12.31 -0.92
CA SER A 165 -0.41 13.73 -0.80
C SER A 165 -1.62 14.56 -0.41
N ALA A 166 -1.39 15.60 0.39
CA ALA A 166 -2.47 16.53 0.76
C ALA A 166 -3.05 17.26 -0.45
N ALA A 167 -2.24 17.47 -1.50
CA ALA A 167 -2.65 18.15 -2.72
C ALA A 167 -3.60 17.32 -3.60
N ALA A 168 -3.40 16.00 -3.65
CA ALA A 168 -4.23 15.10 -4.47
C ALA A 168 -5.39 14.50 -3.67
N ASP A 169 -5.11 14.08 -2.42
CA ASP A 169 -6.00 13.20 -1.64
C ASP A 169 -6.59 13.91 -0.41
N GLY A 170 -6.04 15.07 -0.04
CA GLY A 170 -6.47 15.86 1.11
C GLY A 170 -5.71 15.54 2.41
N GLU A 171 -5.79 16.48 3.36
CA GLU A 171 -5.10 16.41 4.66
C GLU A 171 -5.53 15.18 5.48
N ASP A 172 -6.81 14.80 5.41
CA ASP A 172 -7.36 13.65 6.15
C ASP A 172 -6.80 12.31 5.64
N ALA A 173 -6.62 12.17 4.32
CA ALA A 173 -6.03 10.95 3.74
C ALA A 173 -4.56 10.77 4.19
N VAL A 174 -3.79 11.86 4.23
CA VAL A 174 -2.43 11.86 4.77
C VAL A 174 -2.43 11.45 6.24
N ALA A 175 -3.31 12.05 7.05
CA ALA A 175 -3.42 11.71 8.47
C ALA A 175 -3.83 10.23 8.68
N ASN A 176 -4.74 9.70 7.86
CA ASN A 176 -5.17 8.31 7.90
C ASN A 176 -4.03 7.34 7.59
N LEU A 177 -3.21 7.61 6.57
CA LEU A 177 -2.05 6.78 6.26
C LEU A 177 -0.99 6.82 7.38
N VAL A 178 -0.72 7.99 7.95
CA VAL A 178 0.20 8.11 9.10
C VAL A 178 -0.30 7.31 10.30
N ARG A 179 -1.61 7.40 10.59
CA ARG A 179 -2.26 6.66 11.68
C ARG A 179 -2.16 5.14 11.45
N PHE A 180 -2.55 4.68 10.26
CA PHE A 180 -2.52 3.27 9.88
C PHE A 180 -1.09 2.70 9.94
N ALA A 181 -0.13 3.40 9.34
CA ALA A 181 1.28 3.01 9.37
C ALA A 181 1.82 2.94 10.80
N GLY A 182 1.45 3.90 11.66
CA GLY A 182 1.83 3.89 13.07
C GLY A 182 1.23 2.72 13.85
N HIS A 183 0.04 2.24 13.49
CA HIS A 183 -0.55 1.03 14.07
C HIS A 183 0.22 -0.21 13.63
N LEU A 184 0.47 -0.32 12.32
CA LEU A 184 1.21 -1.44 11.74
C LEU A 184 2.63 -1.55 12.30
N GLN A 185 3.37 -0.43 12.41
CA GLN A 185 4.71 -0.38 12.99
C GLN A 185 4.78 -0.88 14.44
N ARG A 186 3.71 -0.70 15.23
CA ARG A 186 3.67 -1.16 16.63
C ARG A 186 3.49 -2.67 16.77
N VAL A 187 2.91 -3.32 15.76
CA VAL A 187 2.54 -4.75 15.83
C VAL A 187 3.41 -5.63 14.94
N ALA A 188 4.13 -5.05 13.98
CA ALA A 188 5.04 -5.74 13.06
C ALA A 188 6.47 -5.89 13.62
N VAL A 189 6.61 -6.04 14.95
CA VAL A 189 7.90 -6.09 15.68
C VAL A 189 8.34 -7.52 15.95
#